data_AF-A0A1X6ZTM5-F1
#
_entry.id   AF-A0A1X6ZTM5-F1
#
_cell.length_a   1.000
_cell.length_b   1.000
_cell.length_c   1.000
_cell.angle_alpha   90.00
_cell.angle_beta   90.00
_cell.angle_gamma   90.00
#
_symmetry.space_group_name_H-M   'P 1'
#
loop_
_entity.id
_entity.type
_entity.pdbx_description
1 polymer ?
#
loop_
_entity_poly.entity_id
_entity_poly.type
_entity_poly.pdbx_seq_one_letter_code
_entity_poly.pdbx_strand_id
1 'polypeptide(L)'
;MPSIRMGAVLNKKTEAGPQESEPQTEADKPSRFDSMAKVVTLVIAVFGVAQYVYDRVDARASGKKSRSISYIEQYANADMLEARHALAEFWAGQGDLVGIFRNTSVSERAYEALLDASVFRAGRDADIQRALLQVDSFYTQVGFCRSSGLCEAGLLDDYFCETARKYAFVYGPFFDRISDKTGDSGVGRELSAYAVECATVDPAS
;
A
#
# COMPACT_ATOMS: atom_id res chain seq x y z
N MET A 1 -10.39 10.28 -23.97
CA MET A 1 -9.36 10.42 -25.03
C MET A 1 -8.84 11.85 -25.02
N PRO A 2 -7.65 12.14 -24.45
CA PRO A 2 -7.12 13.50 -24.45
C PRO A 2 -6.25 13.75 -25.68
N SER A 3 -6.46 14.93 -26.26
CA SER A 3 -5.87 15.46 -27.48
C SER A 3 -4.45 15.99 -27.21
N ILE A 4 -3.47 15.51 -27.98
CA ILE A 4 -2.06 15.89 -27.92
C ILE A 4 -1.84 17.16 -28.76
N ARG A 5 -1.39 18.25 -28.13
CA ARG A 5 -0.91 19.47 -28.82
C ARG A 5 0.58 19.33 -29.14
N MET A 6 0.90 19.22 -30.43
CA MET A 6 2.24 19.37 -31.00
C MET A 6 2.66 20.85 -30.97
N GLY A 7 3.78 21.14 -30.31
CA GLY A 7 4.44 22.44 -30.31
C GLY A 7 5.57 22.49 -31.34
N ALA A 8 5.60 23.59 -32.09
CA ALA A 8 6.32 23.78 -33.33
C ALA A 8 7.86 23.87 -33.24
N VAL A 9 8.49 23.39 -34.31
CA VAL A 9 9.90 23.53 -34.68
C VAL A 9 10.15 24.95 -35.19
N LEU A 10 11.16 25.64 -34.66
CA LEU A 10 11.68 26.89 -35.22
C LEU A 10 13.15 26.74 -35.58
N ASN A 11 13.38 27.03 -36.86
CA ASN A 11 14.57 26.83 -37.67
C ASN A 11 15.27 28.19 -37.84
N LYS A 12 16.59 28.28 -37.66
CA LYS A 12 17.50 29.38 -38.07
C LYS A 12 18.90 29.07 -37.53
N LYS A 13 20.03 29.32 -38.18
CA LYS A 13 20.36 29.86 -39.50
C LYS A 13 21.81 29.41 -39.73
N THR A 14 22.08 28.80 -40.87
CA THR A 14 23.42 28.42 -41.33
C THR A 14 24.13 29.66 -41.87
N GLU A 15 25.28 30.02 -41.32
CA GLU A 15 26.27 30.90 -41.95
C GLU A 15 27.62 30.18 -41.92
N ALA A 16 28.05 29.74 -43.10
CA ALA A 16 29.34 29.14 -43.35
C ALA A 16 30.34 30.25 -43.73
N GLY A 17 31.46 30.30 -43.03
CA GLY A 17 32.65 31.02 -43.44
C GLY A 17 33.84 30.06 -43.42
N PRO A 18 34.63 29.94 -44.49
CA PRO A 18 35.83 29.12 -44.50
C PRO A 18 37.01 29.93 -43.94
N GLN A 19 37.61 29.46 -42.85
CA GLN A 19 38.98 29.83 -42.50
C GLN A 19 39.83 28.57 -42.43
N GLU A 20 40.57 28.40 -43.51
CA GLU A 20 41.75 27.57 -43.62
C GLU A 20 42.87 28.24 -42.82
N SER A 21 43.35 27.58 -41.78
CA SER A 21 44.66 27.85 -41.19
C SER A 21 45.24 26.56 -40.63
N GLU A 22 46.44 26.27 -41.12
CA GLU A 22 47.31 25.11 -40.96
C GLU A 22 47.60 24.68 -39.51
N PRO A 23 48.08 23.43 -39.34
CA PRO A 23 48.09 22.73 -38.06
C PRO A 23 49.30 23.14 -37.22
N GLN A 24 49.07 23.95 -36.19
CA GLN A 24 50.04 24.09 -35.11
C GLN A 24 49.97 22.85 -34.21
N THR A 25 50.80 21.87 -34.56
CA THR A 25 51.14 20.75 -33.68
C THR A 25 52.17 21.23 -32.66
N GLU A 26 51.76 22.09 -31.73
CA GLU A 26 52.52 22.26 -30.49
C GLU A 26 52.20 21.07 -29.59
N ALA A 27 53.22 20.24 -29.36
CA ALA A 27 53.17 19.16 -28.39
C ALA A 27 53.04 19.76 -26.99
N ASP A 28 51.80 20.06 -26.60
CA ASP A 28 51.44 20.57 -25.29
C ASP A 28 51.79 19.50 -24.26
N LYS A 29 52.87 19.75 -23.50
CA LYS A 29 53.27 18.88 -22.39
C LYS A 29 52.11 18.91 -21.41
N PRO A 30 51.45 17.77 -21.10
CA PRO A 30 50.30 17.76 -20.22
C PRO A 30 50.69 18.40 -18.89
N SER A 31 50.19 19.62 -18.68
CA SER A 31 50.40 20.38 -17.48
C SER A 31 49.84 19.56 -16.33
N ARG A 32 50.60 19.39 -15.24
CA ARG A 32 50.13 18.64 -14.05
C ARG A 32 48.79 19.18 -13.54
N PHE A 33 48.47 20.44 -13.86
CA PHE A 33 47.18 21.06 -13.56
C PHE A 33 46.01 20.45 -14.33
N ASP A 34 46.18 20.02 -15.59
CA ASP A 34 45.10 19.38 -16.37
C ASP A 34 44.76 18.00 -15.83
N SER A 35 45.79 17.24 -15.43
CA SER A 35 45.58 15.94 -14.79
C SER A 35 44.86 16.10 -13.45
N MET A 36 45.23 17.10 -12.65
CA MET A 36 44.54 17.40 -11.38
C MET A 36 43.10 17.87 -11.61
N ALA A 37 42.86 18.73 -12.60
CA ALA A 37 41.51 19.20 -12.93
C ALA A 37 40.61 18.03 -13.36
N LYS A 38 41.09 17.12 -14.22
CA LYS A 38 40.34 15.92 -14.63
C LYS A 38 40.00 15.02 -13.46
N VAL A 39 40.94 14.80 -12.54
CA VAL A 39 40.71 14.00 -11.33
C VAL A 39 39.66 14.68 -10.43
N VAL A 40 39.74 15.99 -10.23
CA VAL A 40 38.75 16.73 -9.44
C VAL A 40 37.36 16.66 -10.07
N THR A 41 37.23 16.86 -11.38
CA THR A 41 35.94 16.74 -12.08
C THR A 41 35.38 15.32 -11.99
N LEU A 42 36.22 14.29 -12.12
CA LEU A 42 35.80 12.90 -11.94
C LEU A 42 35.28 12.65 -10.52
N VAL A 43 36.00 13.14 -9.50
CA VAL A 43 35.59 13.00 -8.10
C VAL A 43 34.24 13.69 -7.88
N ILE A 44 34.07 14.95 -8.33
CA ILE A 44 32.80 15.67 -8.22
C ILE A 44 31.65 14.92 -8.92
N ALA A 45 31.89 14.38 -10.12
CA ALA A 45 30.89 13.61 -10.85
C ALA A 45 30.48 12.32 -10.09
N VAL A 46 31.45 11.58 -9.53
CA VAL A 46 31.18 10.38 -8.73
C VAL A 46 30.41 10.72 -7.45
N PHE A 47 30.80 11.78 -6.74
CA PHE A 47 30.09 12.25 -5.56
C PHE A 47 28.66 12.70 -5.87
N GLY A 48 28.45 13.42 -6.97
CA GLY A 48 27.11 13.83 -7.41
C GLY A 48 26.20 12.65 -7.72
N VAL A 49 26.71 11.61 -8.39
CA VAL A 49 25.95 10.37 -8.65
C VAL A 49 25.65 9.64 -7.34
N ALA A 50 26.61 9.52 -6.43
CA ALA A 50 26.42 8.88 -5.14
C ALA A 50 25.34 9.59 -4.30
N GLN A 51 25.39 10.93 -4.24
CA GLN A 51 24.39 11.74 -3.54
C GLN A 51 23.00 11.59 -4.17
N TYR A 52 22.89 11.63 -5.51
CA TYR A 52 21.62 11.41 -6.20
C TYR A 52 21.00 10.05 -5.88
N VAL A 53 21.81 8.99 -5.84
CA VAL A 53 21.34 7.64 -5.47
C VAL A 53 20.89 7.61 -4.02
N TYR A 54 21.66 8.23 -3.11
CA TYR A 54 21.31 8.33 -1.69
C TYR A 54 19.96 9.03 -1.50
N ASP A 55 19.79 10.23 -2.07
CA ASP A 55 18.56 11.01 -1.98
C ASP A 55 17.35 10.26 -2.56
N ARG A 56 17.57 9.50 -3.65
CA ARG A 56 16.53 8.64 -4.23
C ARG A 56 16.12 7.48 -3.33
N VAL A 57 17.06 6.87 -2.61
CA VAL A 57 16.77 5.78 -1.69
C VAL A 57 16.04 6.31 -0.46
N ASP A 58 16.51 7.42 0.12
CA ASP A 58 15.90 8.05 1.28
C ASP A 58 14.48 8.58 0.98
N ALA A 59 14.29 9.24 -0.17
CA ALA A 59 12.97 9.70 -0.61
C ALA A 59 11.99 8.54 -0.82
N ARG A 60 12.47 7.37 -1.28
CA ARG A 60 11.63 6.17 -1.40
C ARG A 60 11.24 5.62 -0.03
N ALA A 61 12.17 5.53 0.91
CA ALA A 61 11.89 5.06 2.27
C ALA A 61 10.88 5.97 2.98
N SER A 62 11.12 7.29 2.95
CA SER A 62 10.20 8.29 3.47
C SER A 62 8.82 8.24 2.78
N GLY A 63 8.79 8.01 1.47
CA GLY A 63 7.56 7.83 0.72
C GLY A 63 6.75 6.60 1.13
N LYS A 64 7.40 5.45 1.37
CA LYS A 64 6.73 4.24 1.87
C LYS A 64 6.11 4.47 3.24
N LYS A 65 6.88 5.07 4.16
CA LYS A 65 6.42 5.40 5.51
C LYS A 65 5.23 6.35 5.51
N SER A 66 5.31 7.44 4.72
CA SER A 66 4.23 8.40 4.59
C SER A 66 2.93 7.76 4.06
N ARG A 67 3.03 6.86 3.07
CA ARG A 67 1.85 6.11 2.59
C ARG A 67 1.28 5.17 3.65
N SER A 68 2.12 4.44 4.38
CA SER A 68 1.65 3.60 5.50
C SER A 68 0.90 4.44 6.55
N ILE A 69 1.44 5.60 6.94
CA ILE A 69 0.79 6.53 7.88
C ILE A 69 -0.57 6.99 7.32
N SER A 70 -0.67 7.28 6.02
CA SER A 70 -1.94 7.70 5.42
C SER A 70 -3.04 6.64 5.54
N TYR A 71 -2.71 5.34 5.51
CA TYR A 71 -3.69 4.27 5.77
C TYR A 71 -4.10 4.18 7.24
N ILE A 72 -3.17 4.45 8.16
CA ILE A 72 -3.47 4.56 9.60
C ILE A 72 -4.44 5.73 9.84
N GLU A 73 -4.18 6.88 9.21
CA GLU A 73 -5.06 8.06 9.29
C GLU A 73 -6.43 7.80 8.64
N GLN A 74 -6.47 7.14 7.48
CA GLN A 74 -7.72 6.71 6.84
C GLN A 74 -8.50 5.74 7.72
N TYR A 75 -7.83 4.83 8.44
CA TYR A 75 -8.51 3.94 9.36
C TYR A 75 -9.17 4.69 10.53
N ALA A 76 -8.57 5.79 10.95
CA ALA A 76 -9.08 6.68 11.99
C ALA A 76 -10.06 7.76 11.48
N ASN A 77 -10.32 7.83 10.16
CA ASN A 77 -11.20 8.84 9.60
C ASN A 77 -12.68 8.59 9.97
N ALA A 78 -13.52 9.61 9.75
CA ALA A 78 -14.93 9.57 10.12
C ALA A 78 -15.68 8.43 9.40
N ASP A 79 -15.44 8.23 8.11
CA ASP A 79 -16.13 7.22 7.31
C ASP A 79 -15.83 5.79 7.81
N MET A 80 -14.56 5.47 8.06
CA MET A 80 -14.15 4.17 8.59
C MET A 80 -14.56 4.00 10.05
N LEU A 81 -14.57 5.09 10.82
CA LEU A 81 -15.11 5.05 12.19
C LEU A 81 -16.61 4.73 12.18
N GLU A 82 -17.39 5.33 11.27
CA GLU A 82 -18.82 5.03 11.09
C GLU A 82 -19.04 3.56 10.72
N ALA A 83 -18.28 3.03 9.75
CA ALA A 83 -18.36 1.61 9.40
C ALA A 83 -18.07 0.70 10.60
N ARG A 84 -17.00 0.97 11.35
CA ARG A 84 -16.65 0.20 12.55
C ARG A 84 -17.70 0.33 13.65
N HIS A 85 -18.31 1.51 13.78
CA HIS A 85 -19.39 1.74 14.73
C HIS A 85 -20.64 0.93 14.36
N ALA A 86 -21.05 0.93 13.09
CA ALA A 86 -22.18 0.12 12.62
C ALA A 86 -21.94 -1.39 12.87
N LEU A 87 -20.72 -1.86 12.64
CA LEU A 87 -20.34 -3.23 12.97
C LEU A 87 -20.41 -3.51 14.49
N ALA A 88 -19.97 -2.56 15.32
CA ALA A 88 -20.04 -2.69 16.77
C ALA A 88 -21.49 -2.67 17.30
N GLU A 89 -22.34 -1.77 16.78
CA GLU A 89 -23.76 -1.67 17.12
C GLU A 89 -24.51 -2.94 16.73
N PHE A 90 -24.21 -3.52 15.57
CA PHE A 90 -24.77 -4.79 15.16
C PHE A 90 -24.50 -5.89 16.20
N TRP A 91 -23.25 -6.04 16.65
CA TRP A 91 -22.90 -7.02 17.67
C TRP A 91 -23.49 -6.69 19.04
N ALA A 92 -23.60 -5.41 19.40
CA ALA A 92 -24.30 -4.97 20.61
C ALA A 92 -25.78 -5.39 20.59
N GLY A 93 -26.41 -5.37 19.41
CA GLY A 93 -27.77 -5.87 19.18
C GLY A 93 -27.91 -7.40 19.25
N GLN A 94 -26.80 -8.16 19.23
CA GLN A 94 -26.77 -9.62 19.35
C GLN A 94 -26.25 -10.08 20.71
N GLY A 95 -26.66 -9.43 21.81
CA GLY A 95 -26.16 -9.69 23.17
C GLY A 95 -26.15 -11.17 23.59
N ASP A 96 -27.17 -11.93 23.20
CA ASP A 96 -27.26 -13.36 23.51
C ASP A 96 -26.14 -14.18 22.84
N LEU A 97 -25.84 -13.91 21.56
CA LEU A 97 -24.75 -14.56 20.83
C LEU A 97 -23.39 -14.19 21.41
N VAL A 98 -23.19 -12.90 21.70
CA VAL A 98 -21.95 -12.41 22.33
C VAL A 98 -21.76 -13.07 23.71
N GLY A 99 -22.83 -13.26 24.47
CA GLY A 99 -22.82 -13.97 25.74
C GLY A 99 -22.36 -15.43 25.61
N ILE A 100 -22.77 -16.13 24.55
CA ILE A 100 -22.32 -17.50 24.26
C ILE A 100 -20.82 -17.52 23.97
N PHE A 101 -20.34 -16.61 23.12
CA PHE A 101 -18.92 -16.54 22.72
C PHE A 101 -17.97 -16.17 23.86
N ARG A 102 -18.44 -15.41 24.86
CA ARG A 102 -17.62 -15.05 26.04
C ARG A 102 -17.38 -16.22 26.98
N ASN A 103 -18.33 -17.16 27.06
CA ASN A 103 -18.32 -18.23 28.06
C ASN A 103 -17.91 -19.60 27.51
N THR A 104 -17.76 -19.71 26.19
CA THR A 104 -17.51 -20.98 25.51
C THR A 104 -16.44 -20.81 24.46
N SER A 105 -15.47 -21.71 24.40
CA SER A 105 -14.58 -21.83 23.24
C SER A 105 -15.38 -22.42 22.08
N VAL A 106 -15.64 -21.60 21.06
CA VAL A 106 -16.42 -21.99 19.90
C VAL A 106 -15.45 -22.29 18.76
N SER A 107 -15.56 -23.50 18.18
CA SER A 107 -14.84 -23.83 16.95
C SER A 107 -15.41 -23.03 15.78
N GLU A 108 -14.62 -22.79 14.74
CA GLU A 108 -15.05 -22.07 13.53
C GLU A 108 -16.35 -22.64 12.93
N ARG A 109 -16.44 -23.96 12.78
CA ARG A 109 -17.67 -24.63 12.32
C ARG A 109 -18.88 -24.39 13.25
N ALA A 110 -18.67 -24.36 14.57
CA ALA A 110 -19.75 -24.09 15.51
C ALA A 110 -20.17 -22.61 15.48
N TYR A 111 -19.21 -21.71 15.21
CA TYR A 111 -19.48 -20.28 15.02
C TYR A 111 -20.35 -20.04 13.79
N GLU A 112 -19.98 -20.61 12.64
CA GLU A 112 -20.77 -20.56 11.40
C GLU A 112 -22.19 -21.09 11.61
N ALA A 113 -22.34 -22.27 12.23
CA ALA A 113 -23.64 -22.87 12.49
C ALA A 113 -24.53 -21.99 13.40
N LEU A 114 -23.93 -21.29 14.37
CA LEU A 114 -24.64 -20.33 15.21
C LEU A 114 -25.10 -19.11 14.41
N LEU A 115 -24.25 -18.56 13.55
CA LEU A 115 -24.63 -17.44 12.67
C LEU A 115 -25.75 -17.83 11.70
N ASP A 116 -25.64 -19.02 11.09
CA ASP A 116 -26.68 -19.61 10.23
C ASP A 116 -28.02 -19.72 10.95
N ALA A 117 -28.00 -20.22 12.18
CA ALA A 117 -29.21 -20.43 12.95
C ALA A 117 -29.88 -19.14 13.44
N SER A 118 -29.12 -18.04 13.58
CA SER A 118 -29.55 -16.80 14.23
C SER A 118 -29.56 -15.62 13.26
N VAL A 119 -28.39 -15.04 12.97
CA VAL A 119 -28.20 -13.84 12.16
C VAL A 119 -28.70 -14.04 10.74
N PHE A 120 -28.20 -15.08 10.08
CA PHE A 120 -28.41 -15.30 8.65
C PHE A 120 -29.82 -15.80 8.32
N ARG A 121 -30.38 -16.67 9.15
CA ARG A 121 -31.79 -17.08 9.02
C ARG A 121 -32.76 -15.91 9.17
N ALA A 122 -32.44 -14.96 10.05
CA ALA A 122 -33.23 -13.75 10.24
C ALA A 122 -32.95 -12.64 9.21
N GLY A 123 -31.98 -12.84 8.29
CA GLY A 123 -31.60 -11.85 7.29
C GLY A 123 -30.91 -10.60 7.86
N ARG A 124 -30.44 -10.65 9.10
CA ARG A 124 -29.81 -9.52 9.80
C ARG A 124 -28.42 -9.17 9.26
N ASP A 125 -27.83 -10.03 8.43
CA ASP A 125 -26.57 -9.75 7.74
C ASP A 125 -26.65 -8.56 6.78
N ALA A 126 -27.84 -8.28 6.24
CA ALA A 126 -28.06 -7.14 5.34
C ALA A 126 -27.76 -5.78 6.02
N ASP A 127 -27.98 -5.69 7.33
CA ASP A 127 -27.85 -4.44 8.09
C ASP A 127 -26.40 -3.94 8.15
N ILE A 128 -25.42 -4.85 8.06
CA ILE A 128 -23.98 -4.52 8.13
C ILE A 128 -23.24 -4.65 6.81
N GLN A 129 -23.90 -5.09 5.74
CA GLN A 129 -23.23 -5.39 4.47
C GLN A 129 -22.43 -4.19 3.93
N ARG A 130 -22.97 -2.96 4.05
CA ARG A 130 -22.26 -1.74 3.62
C ARG A 130 -20.97 -1.53 4.41
N ALA A 131 -21.03 -1.64 5.73
CA ALA A 131 -19.89 -1.45 6.60
C ALA A 131 -18.81 -2.52 6.34
N LEU A 132 -19.24 -3.77 6.11
CA LEU A 132 -18.33 -4.87 5.72
C LEU A 132 -17.60 -4.59 4.42
N LEU A 133 -18.30 -4.15 3.36
CA LEU A 133 -17.67 -3.81 2.08
C LEU A 133 -16.70 -2.64 2.18
N GLN A 134 -16.95 -1.70 3.10
CA GLN A 134 -16.02 -0.60 3.36
C GLN A 134 -14.73 -1.07 4.04
N VAL A 135 -14.86 -1.97 5.02
CA VAL A 135 -13.71 -2.63 5.66
C VAL A 135 -12.94 -3.48 4.64
N ASP A 136 -13.63 -4.25 3.80
CA ASP A 136 -13.02 -5.07 2.75
C ASP A 136 -12.25 -4.21 1.73
N SER A 137 -12.85 -3.12 1.24
CA SER A 137 -12.18 -2.18 0.35
C SER A 137 -10.92 -1.57 0.97
N PHE A 138 -10.98 -1.25 2.27
CA PHE A 138 -9.80 -0.76 3.00
C PHE A 138 -8.69 -1.82 3.04
N TYR A 139 -8.99 -3.05 3.44
CA TYR A 139 -7.98 -4.11 3.49
C TYR A 139 -7.45 -4.51 2.11
N THR A 140 -8.27 -4.39 1.06
CA THR A 140 -7.80 -4.54 -0.33
C THR A 140 -6.74 -3.51 -0.69
N GLN A 141 -6.95 -2.24 -0.32
CA GLN A 141 -5.98 -1.18 -0.59
C GLN A 141 -4.71 -1.32 0.26
N VAL A 142 -4.84 -1.67 1.53
CA VAL A 142 -3.71 -1.92 2.44
C VAL A 142 -2.91 -3.13 1.97
N GLY A 143 -3.57 -4.25 1.67
CA GLY A 143 -2.96 -5.46 1.15
C GLY A 143 -2.22 -5.22 -0.16
N PHE A 144 -2.81 -4.46 -1.09
CA PHE A 144 -2.12 -4.06 -2.32
C PHE A 144 -0.89 -3.19 -2.03
N CYS A 145 -0.99 -2.19 -1.15
CA CYS A 145 0.17 -1.32 -0.84
C CYS A 145 1.32 -2.09 -0.18
N ARG A 146 0.99 -3.05 0.69
CA ARG A 146 1.95 -3.94 1.36
C ARG A 146 2.62 -4.88 0.37
N SER A 147 1.84 -5.66 -0.38
CA SER A 147 2.35 -6.68 -1.31
C SER A 147 3.14 -6.09 -2.49
N SER A 148 2.78 -4.90 -2.96
CA SER A 148 3.52 -4.18 -4.01
C SER A 148 4.80 -3.50 -3.50
N GLY A 149 5.08 -3.54 -2.20
CA GLY A 149 6.22 -2.87 -1.58
C GLY A 149 6.15 -1.34 -1.64
N LEU A 150 4.95 -0.78 -1.87
CA LEU A 150 4.70 0.66 -1.90
C LEU A 150 4.57 1.27 -0.50
N CYS A 151 4.26 0.45 0.49
CA CYS A 151 4.17 0.79 1.91
C CYS A 151 5.31 0.13 2.71
N GLU A 152 5.56 0.65 3.91
CA GLU A 152 6.39 0.02 4.92
C GLU A 152 5.58 -1.06 5.64
N ALA A 153 5.87 -2.34 5.34
CA ALA A 153 5.09 -3.48 5.81
C ALA A 153 5.08 -3.61 7.33
N GLY A 154 6.23 -3.48 8.00
CA GLY A 154 6.32 -3.58 9.45
C GLY A 154 5.41 -2.59 10.18
N LEU A 155 5.38 -1.33 9.72
CA LEU A 155 4.50 -0.31 10.30
C LEU A 155 3.00 -0.63 10.11
N LEU A 156 2.61 -1.20 8.97
CA LEU A 156 1.23 -1.63 8.75
C LEU A 156 0.90 -2.86 9.61
N ASP A 157 1.82 -3.80 9.71
CA ASP A 157 1.63 -5.06 10.44
C ASP A 157 1.48 -4.80 11.94
N ASP A 158 2.34 -3.95 12.52
CA ASP A 158 2.26 -3.52 13.91
C ASP A 158 0.90 -2.93 14.27
N TYR A 159 0.27 -2.20 13.33
CA TYR A 159 -0.99 -1.52 13.57
C TYR A 159 -2.22 -2.39 13.25
N PHE A 160 -2.18 -3.13 12.14
CA PHE A 160 -3.36 -3.80 11.59
C PHE A 160 -3.43 -5.29 11.86
N CYS A 161 -2.33 -5.99 12.16
CA CYS A 161 -2.35 -7.46 12.22
C CYS A 161 -3.33 -8.04 13.24
N GLU A 162 -3.38 -7.48 14.45
CA GLU A 162 -4.34 -7.94 15.46
C GLU A 162 -5.79 -7.74 14.99
N THR A 163 -6.06 -6.57 14.41
CA THR A 163 -7.41 -6.24 13.94
C THR A 163 -7.81 -7.07 12.74
N ALA A 164 -6.91 -7.26 11.76
CA ALA A 164 -7.13 -8.06 10.58
C ALA A 164 -7.48 -9.51 10.95
N ARG A 165 -6.74 -10.12 11.88
CA ARG A 165 -7.03 -11.48 12.37
C ARG A 165 -8.39 -11.57 13.03
N LYS A 166 -8.73 -10.60 13.90
CA LYS A 166 -10.06 -10.55 14.54
C LYS A 166 -11.17 -10.38 13.49
N TYR A 167 -10.99 -9.49 12.52
CA TYR A 167 -12.00 -9.22 11.50
C TYR A 167 -12.15 -10.39 10.54
N ALA A 168 -11.07 -11.03 10.12
CA ALA A 168 -11.12 -12.22 9.28
C ALA A 168 -11.89 -13.35 9.98
N PHE A 169 -11.65 -13.57 11.28
CA PHE A 169 -12.38 -14.59 12.04
C PHE A 169 -13.86 -14.23 12.24
N VAL A 170 -14.16 -13.03 12.72
CA VAL A 170 -15.53 -12.61 13.06
C VAL A 170 -16.39 -12.37 11.82
N TYR A 171 -15.82 -11.81 10.76
CA TYR A 171 -16.58 -11.42 9.58
C TYR A 171 -16.37 -12.33 8.38
N GLY A 172 -15.47 -13.33 8.44
CA GLY A 172 -15.24 -14.32 7.38
C GLY A 172 -16.54 -14.92 6.83
N PRO A 173 -17.39 -15.52 7.69
CA PRO A 173 -18.66 -16.10 7.24
C PRO A 173 -19.62 -15.09 6.59
N PHE A 174 -19.53 -13.80 6.94
CA PHE A 174 -20.32 -12.76 6.30
C PHE A 174 -19.80 -12.43 4.90
N PHE A 175 -18.48 -12.39 4.72
CA PHE A 175 -17.87 -12.20 3.41
C PHE A 175 -18.14 -13.38 2.48
N ASP A 176 -18.06 -14.61 2.98
CA ASP A 176 -18.40 -15.82 2.21
C ASP A 176 -19.84 -15.74 1.70
N ARG A 177 -20.77 -15.36 2.58
CA ARG A 177 -22.19 -15.19 2.22
C ARG A 177 -22.42 -14.06 1.22
N ILE A 178 -21.66 -12.96 1.30
CA ILE A 178 -21.72 -11.87 0.31
C ILE A 178 -21.21 -12.40 -1.03
N SER A 179 -20.05 -13.06 -1.04
CA SER A 179 -19.45 -13.70 -2.22
C SER A 179 -20.41 -14.68 -2.89
N ASP A 180 -21.06 -15.55 -2.11
CA ASP A 180 -22.05 -16.51 -2.63
C ASP A 180 -23.27 -15.84 -3.27
N LYS A 181 -23.73 -14.71 -2.68
CA LYS A 181 -24.87 -13.95 -3.20
C LYS A 181 -24.52 -13.14 -4.45
N THR A 182 -23.31 -12.60 -4.54
CA THR A 182 -22.90 -11.70 -5.64
C THR A 182 -22.14 -12.43 -6.76
N GLY A 183 -21.58 -13.60 -6.48
CA GLY A 183 -20.62 -14.29 -7.34
C GLY A 183 -19.21 -13.70 -7.30
N ASP A 184 -18.93 -12.74 -6.42
CA ASP A 184 -17.63 -12.08 -6.31
C ASP A 184 -16.72 -12.73 -5.24
N SER A 185 -15.91 -13.69 -5.70
CA SER A 185 -14.88 -14.36 -4.88
C SER A 185 -13.75 -13.45 -4.37
N GLY A 186 -13.73 -12.17 -4.76
CA GLY A 186 -12.76 -11.20 -4.26
C GLY A 186 -13.10 -10.65 -2.88
N VAL A 187 -14.39 -10.66 -2.50
CA VAL A 187 -14.87 -10.07 -1.25
C VAL A 187 -14.28 -10.81 -0.04
N GLY A 188 -13.64 -10.07 0.86
CA GLY A 188 -13.01 -10.59 2.07
C GLY A 188 -11.67 -11.30 1.85
N ARG A 189 -11.28 -11.58 0.59
CA ARG A 189 -10.07 -12.35 0.27
C ARG A 189 -8.80 -11.66 0.75
N GLU A 190 -8.67 -10.36 0.50
CA GLU A 190 -7.48 -9.59 0.87
C GLU A 190 -7.35 -9.45 2.39
N LEU A 191 -8.47 -9.28 3.11
CA LEU A 191 -8.47 -9.30 4.58
C LEU A 191 -8.01 -10.65 5.12
N SER A 192 -8.55 -11.75 4.59
CA SER A 192 -8.15 -13.11 5.00
C SER A 192 -6.68 -13.39 4.69
N ALA A 193 -6.20 -13.01 3.51
CA ALA A 193 -4.79 -13.13 3.15
C ALA A 193 -3.89 -12.33 4.09
N TYR A 194 -4.25 -11.06 4.36
CA TYR A 194 -3.52 -10.20 5.30
C TYR A 194 -3.44 -10.83 6.70
N ALA A 195 -4.57 -11.36 7.19
CA ALA A 195 -4.65 -12.03 8.49
C ALA A 195 -3.76 -13.29 8.58
N VAL A 196 -3.68 -14.09 7.51
CA VAL A 196 -2.82 -15.28 7.45
C VAL A 196 -1.35 -14.87 7.45
N GLU A 197 -0.95 -13.88 6.65
CA GLU A 197 0.43 -13.38 6.63
C GLU A 197 0.85 -12.87 8.02
N CYS A 198 -0.04 -12.18 8.74
CA CYS A 198 0.18 -11.72 10.10
C CYS A 198 0.40 -12.84 11.14
N ALA A 199 -0.04 -14.08 10.87
CA ALA A 199 0.23 -15.21 11.76
C ALA A 199 1.64 -15.79 11.59
N THR A 200 2.32 -15.48 10.49
CA THR A 200 3.66 -15.98 10.17
C THR A 200 4.79 -15.08 10.66
N VAL A 201 4.47 -13.82 10.99
CA VAL A 201 5.41 -12.85 11.55
C VAL A 201 5.34 -12.96 13.07
N ASP A 202 6.22 -13.77 13.65
CA ASP A 202 6.36 -13.88 15.10
C ASP A 202 6.79 -12.51 15.67
N PRO A 203 6.09 -11.94 16.68
CA PRO A 203 6.44 -10.62 17.24
C PRO A 203 7.75 -10.65 18.08
N ALA A 204 8.55 -11.71 17.97
CA ALA A 204 9.71 -11.99 18.81
C ALA A 204 11.02 -12.23 18.03
N SER A 205 11.04 -12.03 16.71
CA SER A 205 12.25 -12.20 15.87
C SER A 205 12.82 -10.87 15.39
#